data_AF-A0A920NRH9-F1
#
_entry.id   AF-A0A920NRH9-F1
#
_cell.length_a   1.000
_cell.length_b   1.000
_cell.length_c   1.000
_cell.angle_alpha   90.00
_cell.angle_beta   90.00
_cell.angle_gamma   90.00
#
_symmetry.space_group_name_H-M   'P 1'
#
loop_
_entity.id
_entity.type
_entity.pdbx_description
1 polymer ?
#
loop_
_entity_poly.entity_id
_entity_poly.type
_entity_poly.pdbx_seq_one_letter_code
_entity_poly.pdbx_strand_id
1 'polypeptide(L)'
;MITVIKNIILILGILFPMLQARENFIQLPMVIAETTFDDAIPLPKEVFGHSIGEQHTRTDQIIEYFEAVASTSNRVIINEHGRTHEGRRLIHAIVTSAENQKILDEIQVNNLKLSSNPKKVSNKNIKKMPVVAYFGYSIHGDEASGGEAAMLLLYHLSAGSSIDIRNYLENIVLIIDPMLNPDGRDRFANWANGNRGHVAQKLI
;
A
#
# COMPACT_ATOMS: atom_id res chain seq x y z
N MET A 1 33.44 -41.59 -31.79
CA MET A 1 34.18 -40.72 -30.85
C MET A 1 33.91 -39.23 -31.11
N ILE A 2 34.07 -38.74 -32.34
CA ILE A 2 33.87 -37.31 -32.72
C ILE A 2 32.42 -36.82 -32.48
N THR A 3 31.41 -37.65 -32.75
CA THR A 3 29.98 -37.29 -32.58
C THR A 3 29.58 -37.13 -31.11
N VAL A 4 30.18 -37.91 -30.20
CA VAL A 4 29.92 -37.83 -28.76
C VAL A 4 30.50 -36.54 -28.18
N ILE A 5 31.70 -36.14 -28.63
CA ILE A 5 32.35 -34.89 -28.21
C ILE A 5 31.56 -33.67 -28.69
N LYS A 6 31.00 -33.69 -29.91
CA LYS A 6 30.13 -32.61 -30.42
C LYS A 6 28.87 -32.42 -29.59
N ASN A 7 28.22 -33.50 -29.17
CA ASN A 7 27.01 -33.43 -28.36
C ASN A 7 27.30 -32.94 -26.93
N ILE A 8 28.44 -33.30 -26.35
CA ILE A 8 28.88 -32.80 -25.03
C ILE A 8 29.18 -31.30 -25.09
N ILE A 9 29.84 -30.82 -26.14
CA ILE A 9 30.12 -29.39 -26.33
C ILE A 9 28.83 -28.58 -26.53
N LEU A 10 27.84 -29.14 -27.24
CA LEU A 10 26.54 -28.49 -27.44
C LEU A 10 25.74 -28.38 -26.12
N ILE A 11 25.75 -29.43 -25.29
CA ILE A 11 25.09 -29.44 -23.96
C ILE A 11 25.79 -28.46 -22.99
N LEU A 12 27.12 -28.44 -22.96
CA LEU A 12 27.89 -27.48 -22.16
C LEU A 12 27.68 -26.03 -22.62
N GLY A 13 27.55 -25.80 -23.93
CA GLY A 13 27.27 -24.47 -24.49
C GLY A 13 25.88 -23.91 -24.16
N ILE A 14 24.89 -24.78 -23.92
CA ILE A 14 23.52 -24.39 -23.50
C ILE A 14 23.42 -24.21 -21.98
N LEU A 15 24.23 -24.93 -21.19
CA LEU A 15 24.26 -24.81 -19.73
C LEU A 15 25.07 -23.60 -19.22
N PHE A 16 26.09 -23.14 -19.97
CA PHE A 16 26.93 -22.02 -19.55
C PHE A 16 26.22 -20.65 -19.42
N PRO A 17 25.26 -20.25 -20.28
CA PRO A 17 24.55 -18.99 -20.10
C PRO A 17 23.52 -19.00 -18.95
N MET A 18 23.13 -20.16 -18.41
CA MET A 18 22.21 -20.23 -17.27
C MET A 18 22.87 -19.91 -15.92
N LEU A 19 24.19 -20.01 -15.80
CA LEU A 19 24.90 -19.72 -14.54
C LEU A 19 25.22 -18.24 -14.31
N GLN A 20 24.88 -17.36 -15.27
CA GLN A 20 25.18 -15.92 -15.21
C GLN A 20 23.91 -15.06 -15.09
N ALA A 21 22.80 -15.63 -14.61
CA ALA A 21 21.70 -14.84 -14.07
C ALA A 21 22.18 -14.23 -12.73
N ARG A 22 23.00 -13.18 -12.82
CA ARG A 22 23.35 -12.37 -11.67
C ARG A 22 22.07 -11.65 -11.29
N GLU A 23 21.40 -12.10 -10.22
CA GLU A 23 20.41 -11.25 -9.57
C GLU A 23 21.15 -10.01 -9.09
N ASN A 24 21.08 -8.95 -9.89
CA ASN A 24 21.53 -7.65 -9.46
C ASN A 24 20.52 -7.23 -8.39
N PHE A 25 20.80 -7.58 -7.14
CA PHE A 25 20.13 -6.99 -6.00
C PHE A 25 20.34 -5.49 -6.12
N ILE A 26 19.30 -4.79 -6.58
CA ILE A 26 19.26 -3.34 -6.50
C ILE A 26 19.27 -3.05 -5.01
N GLN A 27 20.41 -2.61 -4.50
CA GLN A 27 20.50 -2.15 -3.13
C GLN A 27 19.61 -0.92 -3.04
N LEU A 28 18.43 -1.10 -2.44
CA LEU A 28 17.53 0.01 -2.20
C LEU A 28 18.28 1.04 -1.33
N PRO A 29 18.14 2.35 -1.61
CA PRO A 29 18.79 3.39 -0.82
C PRO A 29 18.26 3.44 0.63
N MET A 30 17.26 2.62 0.95
CA MET A 30 16.61 2.51 2.25
C MET A 30 16.89 1.15 2.86
N VAL A 31 17.36 1.15 4.11
CA VAL A 31 17.41 -0.04 4.95
C VAL A 31 15.98 -0.31 5.42
N ILE A 32 15.37 -1.42 4.97
CA ILE A 32 14.10 -1.87 5.50
C ILE A 32 14.40 -2.60 6.80
N ALA A 33 14.13 -1.95 7.94
CA ALA A 33 14.28 -2.60 9.24
C ALA A 33 13.38 -3.84 9.31
N GLU A 34 13.89 -4.93 9.86
CA GLU A 34 13.06 -6.09 10.18
C GLU A 34 11.90 -5.64 11.10
N THR A 35 10.69 -6.05 10.75
CA THR A 35 9.48 -5.80 11.53
C THR A 35 8.74 -7.11 11.73
N THR A 36 8.14 -7.26 12.89
CA THR A 36 7.05 -8.21 13.09
C THR A 36 5.73 -7.54 12.73
N PHE A 37 4.75 -8.33 12.31
CA PHE A 37 3.41 -7.87 11.99
C PHE A 37 2.43 -8.47 13.01
N ASP A 38 1.43 -7.70 13.40
CA ASP A 38 0.31 -8.15 14.22
C ASP A 38 -0.62 -9.02 13.37
N ASP A 39 -0.67 -10.33 13.68
CA ASP A 39 -1.48 -11.32 12.98
C ASP A 39 -3.01 -11.06 13.11
N ALA A 40 -3.44 -10.18 14.01
CA ALA A 40 -4.83 -9.74 14.08
C ALA A 40 -5.24 -8.80 12.94
N ILE A 41 -4.28 -8.17 12.26
CA ILE A 41 -4.54 -7.35 11.08
C ILE A 41 -4.57 -8.27 9.85
N PRO A 42 -5.71 -8.35 9.13
CA PRO A 42 -5.84 -9.30 8.03
C PRO A 42 -4.91 -8.94 6.88
N LEU A 43 -4.36 -9.96 6.23
CA LEU A 43 -3.65 -9.82 4.97
C LEU A 43 -4.63 -9.53 3.83
N PRO A 44 -4.22 -8.81 2.76
CA PRO A 44 -5.09 -8.55 1.61
C PRO A 44 -5.70 -9.84 1.01
N LYS A 45 -4.88 -10.90 0.90
CA LYS A 45 -5.31 -12.20 0.39
C LYS A 45 -6.41 -12.87 1.23
N GLU A 46 -6.44 -12.63 2.54
CA GLU A 46 -7.46 -13.21 3.42
C GLU A 46 -8.82 -12.52 3.24
N VAL A 47 -8.82 -11.26 2.81
CA VAL A 47 -10.04 -10.49 2.57
C VAL A 47 -10.64 -10.82 1.20
N PHE A 48 -9.84 -10.81 0.13
CA PHE A 48 -10.37 -10.91 -1.24
C PHE A 48 -9.82 -12.08 -2.07
N GLY A 49 -9.03 -12.97 -1.48
CA GLY A 49 -8.72 -14.30 -2.03
C GLY A 49 -7.58 -14.36 -3.05
N HIS A 50 -6.82 -13.28 -3.27
CA HIS A 50 -5.64 -13.30 -4.15
C HIS A 50 -4.50 -12.44 -3.59
N SER A 51 -3.27 -12.70 -4.02
CA SER A 51 -2.13 -11.86 -3.63
C SER A 51 -2.14 -10.55 -4.42
N ILE A 52 -1.60 -9.48 -3.83
CA ILE A 52 -1.36 -8.22 -4.55
C ILE A 52 -0.41 -8.50 -5.72
N GLY A 53 -0.78 -8.02 -6.91
CA GLY A 53 -0.02 -8.22 -8.15
C GLY A 53 -0.42 -9.46 -8.96
N GLU A 54 -1.20 -10.40 -8.42
CA GLU A 54 -1.72 -11.54 -9.20
C GLU A 54 -2.82 -11.13 -10.19
N GLN A 55 -3.59 -10.10 -9.85
CA GLN A 55 -4.59 -9.45 -10.69
C GLN A 55 -4.86 -8.03 -10.14
N HIS A 56 -5.55 -7.19 -10.91
CA HIS A 56 -5.93 -5.86 -10.44
C HIS A 56 -7.06 -5.95 -9.42
N THR A 57 -6.86 -5.40 -8.23
CA THR A 57 -7.86 -5.42 -7.16
C THR A 57 -9.00 -4.45 -7.51
N ARG A 58 -10.25 -4.91 -7.49
CA ARG A 58 -11.42 -4.08 -7.81
C ARG A 58 -11.65 -3.03 -6.73
N THR A 59 -12.36 -1.95 -7.07
CA THR A 59 -12.64 -0.87 -6.12
C THR A 59 -13.33 -1.37 -4.85
N ASP A 60 -14.33 -2.24 -4.97
CA ASP A 60 -15.06 -2.81 -3.83
C ASP A 60 -14.15 -3.61 -2.90
N GLN A 61 -13.26 -4.44 -3.46
CA GLN A 61 -12.29 -5.23 -2.69
C GLN A 61 -11.27 -4.36 -1.95
N ILE A 62 -10.83 -3.25 -2.55
CA ILE A 62 -9.93 -2.31 -1.87
C ILE A 62 -10.65 -1.62 -0.71
N ILE A 63 -11.90 -1.19 -0.91
CA ILE A 63 -12.71 -0.58 0.16
C ILE A 63 -12.93 -1.59 1.28
N GLU A 64 -13.32 -2.82 0.94
CA GLU A 64 -13.51 -3.92 1.90
C GLU A 64 -12.23 -4.18 2.71
N TYR A 65 -11.06 -4.19 2.06
CA TYR A 65 -9.79 -4.36 2.74
C TYR A 65 -9.47 -3.21 3.72
N PHE A 66 -9.69 -1.96 3.30
CA PHE A 66 -9.49 -0.81 4.19
C PHE A 66 -10.43 -0.86 5.40
N GLU A 67 -11.69 -1.26 5.20
CA GLU A 67 -12.67 -1.44 6.28
C GLU A 67 -12.28 -2.59 7.22
N ALA A 68 -11.80 -3.70 6.68
CA ALA A 68 -11.32 -4.84 7.47
C ALA A 68 -10.17 -4.42 8.41
N VAL A 69 -9.16 -3.71 7.88
CA VAL A 69 -8.04 -3.18 8.70
C VAL A 69 -8.53 -2.17 9.74
N ALA A 70 -9.43 -1.25 9.37
CA ALA A 70 -9.97 -0.26 10.31
C ALA A 70 -10.80 -0.90 11.44
N SER A 71 -11.44 -2.04 11.18
CA SER A 71 -12.23 -2.75 12.18
C SER A 71 -11.38 -3.45 13.25
N THR A 72 -10.12 -3.76 12.95
CA THR A 72 -9.21 -4.48 13.86
C THR A 72 -8.11 -3.59 14.45
N SER A 73 -7.69 -2.53 13.74
CA SER A 73 -6.59 -1.67 14.16
C SER A 73 -7.05 -0.42 14.93
N ASN A 74 -6.48 -0.20 16.12
CA ASN A 74 -6.66 1.06 16.87
C ASN A 74 -5.85 2.26 16.30
N ARG A 75 -5.12 2.04 15.20
CA ARG A 75 -4.31 3.05 14.50
C ARG A 75 -5.01 3.63 13.28
N VAL A 76 -6.14 3.07 12.87
CA VAL A 76 -6.80 3.39 11.59
C VAL A 76 -8.25 3.79 11.83
N ILE A 77 -8.63 4.95 11.31
CA ILE A 77 -10.03 5.37 11.19
C ILE A 77 -10.33 5.54 9.71
N ILE A 78 -11.47 5.03 9.24
CA ILE A 78 -11.94 5.21 7.86
C ILE A 78 -13.09 6.20 7.82
N ASN A 79 -13.11 7.07 6.81
CA ASN A 79 -14.23 7.96 6.54
C ASN A 79 -14.57 7.95 5.04
N GLU A 80 -15.86 8.15 4.73
CA GLU A 80 -16.33 8.46 3.38
C GLU A 80 -16.34 9.97 3.20
N HIS A 81 -15.72 10.47 2.12
CA HIS A 81 -15.61 11.90 1.85
C HIS A 81 -16.36 12.33 0.59
N GLY A 82 -16.93 11.38 -0.16
CA GLY A 82 -17.71 11.70 -1.33
C GLY A 82 -18.15 10.48 -2.11
N ARG A 83 -18.74 10.76 -3.27
CA ARG A 83 -19.13 9.76 -4.26
C ARG A 83 -18.76 10.25 -5.64
N THR A 84 -18.43 9.31 -6.51
CA THR A 84 -18.09 9.60 -7.91
C THR A 84 -19.33 9.84 -8.77
N HIS A 85 -19.09 10.15 -10.06
CA HIS A 85 -20.15 10.31 -11.05
C HIS A 85 -21.00 9.05 -11.19
N GLU A 86 -20.39 7.87 -11.19
CA GLU A 86 -21.11 6.58 -11.24
C GLU A 86 -21.57 6.10 -9.84
N GLY A 87 -21.45 6.94 -8.80
CA GLY A 87 -21.99 6.69 -7.45
C GLY A 87 -21.12 5.82 -6.53
N ARG A 88 -19.88 5.50 -6.92
CA ARG A 88 -18.94 4.74 -6.09
C ARG A 88 -18.46 5.58 -4.92
N ARG A 89 -18.22 4.93 -3.78
CA ARG A 89 -17.74 5.57 -2.56
C ARG A 89 -16.30 6.05 -2.75
N LEU A 90 -16.02 7.25 -2.26
CA LEU A 90 -14.67 7.77 -2.09
C LEU A 90 -14.35 7.78 -0.59
N ILE A 91 -13.32 7.04 -0.21
CA ILE A 91 -12.93 6.83 1.18
C ILE A 91 -11.52 7.37 1.44
N HIS A 92 -11.20 7.65 2.69
CA HIS A 92 -9.82 7.82 3.13
C HIS A 92 -9.62 7.16 4.50
N ALA A 93 -8.42 6.66 4.74
CA ALA A 93 -7.98 6.19 6.04
C ALA A 93 -7.11 7.26 6.72
N ILE A 94 -7.34 7.51 8.01
CA ILE A 94 -6.49 8.31 8.88
C ILE A 94 -5.65 7.33 9.71
N VAL A 95 -4.34 7.32 9.47
CA VAL A 95 -3.37 6.39 10.06
C VAL A 95 -2.38 7.16 10.93
N THR A 96 -2.37 6.87 12.24
CA THR A 96 -1.49 7.48 13.24
C THR A 96 -1.43 6.62 14.51
N SER A 97 -0.65 7.01 15.52
CA SER A 97 -0.60 6.32 16.81
C SER A 97 -1.97 6.32 17.51
N ALA A 98 -2.23 5.31 18.34
CA ALA A 98 -3.48 5.23 19.11
C ALA A 98 -3.67 6.44 20.05
N GLU A 99 -2.56 7.06 20.49
CA GLU A 99 -2.54 8.28 21.28
C GLU A 99 -2.98 9.48 20.45
N ASN A 100 -2.47 9.63 19.22
CA ASN A 100 -2.87 10.71 18.31
C ASN A 100 -4.33 10.55 17.86
N GLN A 101 -4.82 9.31 17.68
CA GLN A 101 -6.22 9.05 17.36
C GLN A 101 -7.19 9.65 18.39
N LYS A 102 -6.81 9.70 19.68
CA LYS A 102 -7.64 10.26 20.76
C LYS A 102 -7.75 11.78 20.73
N ILE A 103 -6.87 12.47 19.99
CA ILE A 103 -6.76 13.93 19.97
C ILE A 103 -6.78 14.50 18.55
N LEU A 104 -7.35 13.79 17.58
CA LEU A 104 -7.41 14.22 16.17
C LEU A 104 -8.02 15.61 15.99
N ASP A 105 -9.09 15.94 16.73
CA ASP A 105 -9.73 17.26 16.66
C ASP A 105 -8.77 18.38 17.08
N GLU A 106 -7.97 18.15 18.14
CA GLU A 106 -6.96 19.11 18.57
C GLU A 106 -5.85 19.25 17.52
N ILE A 107 -5.37 18.12 16.97
CA ILE A 107 -4.37 18.10 15.90
C ILE A 107 -4.89 18.90 14.69
N GLN A 108 -6.13 18.68 14.27
CA GLN A 108 -6.76 19.36 13.15
C GLN A 108 -6.84 20.88 13.39
N VAL A 109 -7.33 21.30 14.56
CA VAL A 109 -7.43 22.73 14.93
C VAL A 109 -6.05 23.39 14.95
N ASN A 110 -5.04 22.72 15.52
CA ASN A 110 -3.68 23.24 15.57
C ASN A 110 -3.04 23.31 14.19
N ASN A 111 -3.23 22.30 13.34
CA ASN A 111 -2.79 22.31 11.95
C ASN A 111 -3.44 23.47 11.18
N LEU A 112 -4.75 23.69 11.33
CA LEU A 112 -5.47 24.79 10.69
C LEU A 112 -4.95 26.17 11.16
N LYS A 113 -4.67 26.34 12.45
CA LYS A 113 -4.05 27.58 12.98
C LYS A 113 -2.68 27.83 12.36
N LEU A 114 -1.87 26.78 12.21
CA LEU A 114 -0.56 26.87 11.58
C LEU A 114 -0.68 27.24 10.10
N SER A 115 -1.57 26.59 9.34
CA SER A 115 -1.80 26.88 7.92
C SER A 115 -2.36 28.28 7.68
N SER A 116 -3.30 28.74 8.51
CA SER A 116 -3.98 30.02 8.33
C SER A 116 -3.18 31.22 8.85
N ASN A 117 -2.37 31.04 9.90
CA ASN A 117 -1.59 32.13 10.48
C ASN A 117 -0.25 31.66 11.09
N PRO A 118 0.72 31.23 10.26
CA PRO A 118 1.94 30.57 10.73
C PRO A 118 2.78 31.46 11.67
N LYS A 119 2.76 32.78 11.48
CA LYS A 119 3.52 33.74 12.31
C LYS A 119 3.02 33.80 13.77
N LYS A 120 1.80 33.35 14.04
CA LYS A 120 1.22 33.32 15.41
C LYS A 120 1.53 32.03 16.16
N VAL A 121 2.14 31.04 15.51
CA VAL A 121 2.52 29.77 16.14
C VAL A 121 4.02 29.78 16.42
N SER A 122 4.41 29.57 17.67
CA SER A 122 5.83 29.56 18.03
C SER A 122 6.54 28.30 17.49
N ASN A 123 7.83 28.42 17.14
CA ASN A 123 8.65 27.27 16.73
C ASN A 123 8.66 26.14 17.78
N LYS A 124 8.54 26.47 19.07
CA LYS A 124 8.43 25.48 20.16
C LYS A 124 7.14 24.66 20.06
N ASN A 125 6.03 25.29 19.67
CA ASN A 125 4.76 24.60 19.48
C ASN A 125 4.76 23.77 18.20
N ILE A 126 5.32 24.31 17.10
CA ILE A 126 5.45 23.59 15.81
C ILE A 126 6.20 22.27 16.01
N LYS A 127 7.31 22.28 16.77
CA LYS A 127 8.11 21.07 17.06
C LYS A 127 7.36 19.96 17.80
N LYS A 128 6.19 20.24 18.39
CA LYS A 128 5.36 19.26 19.11
C LYS A 128 4.19 18.76 18.26
N MET A 129 3.93 19.39 17.12
CA MET A 129 2.81 19.02 16.26
C MET A 129 3.24 17.84 15.38
N PRO A 130 2.39 16.82 15.22
CA PRO A 130 2.63 15.82 14.21
C PRO A 130 2.54 16.44 12.80
N VAL A 131 3.28 15.88 11.85
CA VAL A 131 3.13 16.21 10.44
C VAL A 131 1.80 15.67 9.96
N VAL A 132 1.01 16.48 9.26
CA VAL A 132 -0.19 16.01 8.55
C VAL A 132 0.17 15.82 7.08
N ALA A 133 0.05 14.59 6.58
CA ALA A 133 0.37 14.24 5.19
C ALA A 133 -0.84 13.61 4.49
N TYR A 134 -1.01 13.90 3.21
CA TYR A 134 -2.07 13.34 2.38
C TYR A 134 -1.48 12.58 1.19
N PHE A 135 -1.72 11.29 1.12
CA PHE A 135 -1.33 10.43 0.00
C PHE A 135 -2.58 10.04 -0.78
N GLY A 136 -2.79 10.72 -1.91
CA GLY A 136 -3.85 10.38 -2.86
C GLY A 136 -3.30 9.53 -4.00
N TYR A 137 -3.90 8.37 -4.20
CA TYR A 137 -3.44 7.39 -5.18
C TYR A 137 -4.37 7.31 -6.40
N SER A 138 -3.85 6.78 -7.50
CA SER A 138 -4.63 6.36 -8.70
C SER A 138 -5.70 7.36 -9.15
N ILE A 139 -5.29 8.59 -9.49
CA ILE A 139 -6.16 9.58 -10.15
C ILE A 139 -6.48 9.18 -11.59
N HIS A 140 -5.52 8.56 -12.27
CA HIS A 140 -5.77 7.83 -13.51
C HIS A 140 -6.17 6.40 -13.15
N GLY A 141 -7.34 5.96 -13.63
CA GLY A 141 -7.90 4.66 -13.26
C GLY A 141 -7.09 3.46 -13.76
N ASP A 142 -6.34 3.64 -14.85
CA ASP A 142 -5.46 2.63 -15.45
C ASP A 142 -4.06 2.58 -14.82
N GLU A 143 -3.73 3.50 -13.92
CA GLU A 143 -2.52 3.46 -13.08
C GLU A 143 -2.78 2.64 -11.80
N ALA A 144 -3.07 1.35 -11.98
CA ALA A 144 -3.58 0.51 -10.91
C ALA A 144 -2.60 0.28 -9.74
N SER A 145 -1.29 0.42 -9.97
CA SER A 145 -0.24 0.19 -8.96
C SER A 145 -0.36 1.08 -7.73
N GLY A 146 -0.93 2.29 -7.88
CA GLY A 146 -1.15 3.21 -6.77
C GLY A 146 -2.05 2.63 -5.69
N GLY A 147 -3.26 2.17 -6.06
CA GLY A 147 -4.19 1.53 -5.13
C GLY A 147 -3.64 0.26 -4.49
N GLU A 148 -2.86 -0.54 -5.22
CA GLU A 148 -2.19 -1.71 -4.65
C GLU A 148 -1.15 -1.31 -3.58
N ALA A 149 -0.34 -0.28 -3.88
CA ALA A 149 0.64 0.25 -2.94
C ALA A 149 -0.02 0.87 -1.70
N ALA A 150 -1.19 1.50 -1.85
CA ALA A 150 -1.95 2.05 -0.73
C ALA A 150 -2.38 0.96 0.27
N MET A 151 -2.83 -0.20 -0.21
CA MET A 151 -3.17 -1.35 0.65
C MET A 151 -1.96 -1.91 1.39
N LEU A 152 -0.82 -2.04 0.69
CA LEU A 152 0.42 -2.52 1.30
C LEU A 152 0.97 -1.53 2.34
N LEU A 153 0.88 -0.22 2.08
CA LEU A 153 1.26 0.81 3.04
C LEU A 153 0.35 0.80 4.26
N LEU A 154 -0.97 0.69 4.06
CA LEU A 154 -1.94 0.58 5.15
C LEU A 154 -1.62 -0.63 6.04
N TYR A 155 -1.39 -1.80 5.45
CA TYR A 155 -0.98 -3.00 6.19
C TYR A 155 0.30 -2.77 6.98
N HIS A 156 1.34 -2.24 6.32
CA HIS A 156 2.65 -2.03 6.93
C HIS A 156 2.58 -1.15 8.17
N LEU A 157 1.82 -0.05 8.11
CA LEU A 157 1.69 0.89 9.21
C LEU A 157 0.74 0.39 10.32
N SER A 158 -0.34 -0.31 9.95
CA SER A 158 -1.33 -0.80 10.92
C SER A 158 -0.84 -2.03 11.68
N ALA A 159 -0.18 -2.97 11.00
CA ALA A 159 0.27 -4.23 11.56
C ALA A 159 1.72 -4.19 12.07
N GLY A 160 2.59 -3.36 11.49
CA GLY A 160 4.02 -3.35 11.82
C GLY A 160 4.33 -2.80 13.22
N SER A 161 5.33 -3.36 13.88
CA SER A 161 5.73 -3.00 15.26
C SER A 161 7.17 -2.50 15.42
N SER A 162 7.92 -2.36 14.32
CA SER A 162 9.29 -1.85 14.37
C SER A 162 9.37 -0.47 15.05
N ILE A 163 10.56 -0.14 15.58
CA ILE A 163 10.78 1.16 16.22
C ILE A 163 10.53 2.32 15.25
N ASP A 164 10.91 2.16 13.98
CA ASP A 164 10.74 3.20 12.96
C ASP A 164 9.26 3.43 12.65
N ILE A 165 8.45 2.38 12.51
CA ILE A 165 7.00 2.50 12.28
C ILE A 165 6.34 3.21 13.47
N ARG A 166 6.69 2.85 14.71
CA ARG A 166 6.17 3.52 15.91
C ARG A 166 6.56 5.00 15.94
N ASN A 167 7.83 5.31 15.66
CA ASN A 167 8.31 6.68 15.56
C ASN A 167 7.56 7.47 14.48
N TYR A 168 7.29 6.88 13.32
CA TYR A 168 6.49 7.54 12.29
C TYR A 168 5.08 7.84 12.79
N LEU A 169 4.36 6.83 13.29
CA LEU A 169 2.98 6.96 13.74
C LEU A 169 2.79 7.94 14.90
N GLU A 170 3.77 8.06 15.79
CA GLU A 170 3.76 9.07 16.87
C GLU A 170 3.89 10.51 16.33
N ASN A 171 4.59 10.69 15.22
CA ASN A 171 4.93 12.00 14.68
C ASN A 171 4.19 12.38 13.40
N ILE A 172 3.33 11.51 12.85
CA ILE A 172 2.55 11.73 11.64
C ILE A 172 1.08 11.43 11.84
N VAL A 173 0.22 12.24 11.23
CA VAL A 173 -1.15 11.87 10.85
C VAL A 173 -1.16 11.71 9.34
N LEU A 174 -1.15 10.46 8.88
CA LEU A 174 -1.17 10.15 7.45
C LEU A 174 -2.61 9.90 7.00
N ILE A 175 -3.05 10.63 5.98
CA ILE A 175 -4.32 10.41 5.31
C ILE A 175 -4.04 9.65 4.02
N ILE A 176 -4.59 8.45 3.89
CA ILE A 176 -4.45 7.58 2.72
C ILE A 176 -5.78 7.57 1.97
N ASP A 177 -5.83 8.14 0.78
CA ASP A 177 -6.92 7.97 -0.17
C ASP A 177 -6.50 6.92 -1.22
N PRO A 178 -7.04 5.69 -1.15
CA PRO A 178 -6.53 4.57 -1.95
C PRO A 178 -6.77 4.72 -3.44
N MET A 179 -7.76 5.51 -3.87
CA MET A 179 -8.01 5.78 -5.28
C MET A 179 -8.91 7.00 -5.46
N LEU A 180 -8.38 8.00 -6.18
CA LEU A 180 -9.13 9.19 -6.52
C LEU A 180 -10.14 8.96 -7.66
N ASN A 181 -9.96 7.90 -8.46
CA ASN A 181 -10.79 7.59 -9.62
C ASN A 181 -11.24 6.12 -9.66
N PRO A 182 -12.16 5.71 -8.76
CA PRO A 182 -12.66 4.34 -8.72
C PRO A 182 -13.47 3.97 -9.98
N ASP A 183 -14.16 4.92 -10.61
CA ASP A 183 -14.92 4.66 -11.85
C ASP A 183 -14.00 4.24 -13.01
N GLY A 184 -12.90 4.99 -13.20
CA GLY A 184 -11.88 4.64 -14.18
C GLY A 184 -11.15 3.35 -13.82
N ARG A 185 -10.85 3.14 -12.52
CA ARG A 185 -10.18 1.94 -12.04
C ARG A 185 -10.96 0.69 -12.34
N ASP A 186 -12.24 0.65 -11.99
CA ASP A 186 -13.06 -0.54 -12.22
C ASP A 186 -13.18 -0.84 -13.72
N ARG A 187 -13.28 0.18 -14.59
CA ARG A 187 -13.26 -0.03 -16.05
C ARG A 187 -11.98 -0.73 -16.50
N PHE A 188 -10.83 -0.25 -16.03
CA PHE A 188 -9.53 -0.84 -16.34
C PHE A 188 -9.37 -2.24 -15.75
N ALA A 189 -9.63 -2.41 -14.45
CA ALA A 189 -9.49 -3.67 -13.74
C ALA A 189 -10.40 -4.75 -14.35
N ASN A 190 -11.64 -4.41 -14.70
CA ASN A 190 -12.56 -5.34 -15.37
C ASN A 190 -12.02 -5.79 -16.73
N TRP A 191 -11.53 -4.85 -17.55
CA TRP A 191 -10.95 -5.19 -18.85
C TRP A 191 -9.68 -6.04 -18.70
N ALA A 192 -8.74 -5.64 -17.85
CA ALA A 192 -7.47 -6.33 -17.68
C ALA A 192 -7.66 -7.72 -17.06
N ASN A 193 -8.48 -7.83 -16.00
CA ASN A 193 -8.77 -9.11 -15.36
C ASN A 193 -9.57 -10.04 -16.28
N GLY A 194 -10.44 -9.52 -17.13
CA GLY A 194 -11.19 -10.30 -18.12
C GLY A 194 -10.31 -10.84 -19.26
N ASN A 195 -9.24 -10.14 -19.62
CA ASN A 195 -8.34 -10.51 -20.72
C ASN A 195 -7.04 -11.20 -20.28
N ARG A 196 -6.75 -11.30 -18.98
CA ARG A 196 -5.51 -11.94 -18.47
C ARG A 196 -5.41 -13.45 -18.78
N GLY A 197 -6.55 -14.10 -19.06
CA GLY A 197 -6.66 -15.55 -19.15
C GLY A 197 -6.56 -16.22 -17.78
N HIS A 198 -7.37 -17.25 -17.53
CA HIS A 198 -7.28 -17.96 -16.25
C HIS A 198 -6.15 -18.99 -16.32
N VAL A 199 -5.12 -18.83 -15.49
CA VAL A 199 -4.16 -19.91 -15.22
C VAL A 199 -4.84 -20.82 -14.22
N ALA A 200 -5.32 -21.98 -14.68
CA ALA A 200 -5.92 -22.99 -13.81
C ALA A 200 -4.93 -23.35 -12.70
N GLN A 201 -5.26 -22.96 -11.47
CA GLN A 201 -4.51 -23.40 -10.31
C GLN A 201 -4.94 -24.83 -9.96
N LYS A 202 -3.96 -25.69 -9.71
CA LYS A 202 -4.23 -27.03 -9.21
C LYS A 202 -4.74 -26.88 -7.79
N LEU A 203 -6.06 -27.00 -7.59
CA LEU A 203 -6.63 -27.14 -6.26
C LEU A 203 -6.05 -28.43 -5.68
N ILE A 204 -5.36 -28.30 -4.54
CA ILE A 204 -4.81 -29.43 -3.78
C ILE A 204 -5.97 -30.20 -3.15
#